data_AF-A0A0M0J5D4-F1
#
_entry.id   AF-A0A0M0J5D4-F1
#
_cell.length_a   1.000
_cell.length_b   1.000
_cell.length_c   1.000
_cell.angle_alpha   90.00
_cell.angle_beta   90.00
_cell.angle_gamma   90.00
#
_symmetry.space_group_name_H-M   'P 1'
#
loop_
_entity.id
_entity.type
_entity.pdbx_description
1 polymer ?
#
loop_
_entity_poly.entity_id
_entity_poly.type
_entity_poly.pdbx_seq_one_letter_code
_entity_poly.pdbx_strand_id
1 'polypeptide(L)'
;MALTEYAKQLGAFMTLVVVQAMAILLFKLCQNDGKYTFNPASSVALTEMCKLLLAGSLHYNHVASSKKPLWEGVSPKIVFHYLGLSMMYTINNQLSFYCLQLADPGSMALGKSIAPYLCALLLRLAGERLHALKWVCIIVQCCAIAIVQYDACKGTGYLPMKAYYMIGTATSITAFTSVWNQLIIKGFEVPANLQNSFLYAFGSAFAIISYLHSVSDTHGRGHGHGHAVDGPKGFFEGYTLLASLLVLFQAFHGLAVALVYTYADAIVKNFANSSVMAILIIISYLYFGLETTLHSWLGIIIVLTITYCYMNLALRKDLCQLLDWKPPSEPPAQEKAHLLEEGEKTDGEGGVSESNYTEGELATALRNYEAFHQIPIGSATVEQLQTSSAKIGGWLRARPPS
;
A
#
# COMPACT_ATOMS: atom_id res chain seq x y z
N MET A 1 -11.20 -3.90 22.66
CA MET A 1 -10.40 -2.69 22.35
C MET A 1 -10.36 -2.56 20.84
N ALA A 2 -11.18 -1.68 20.25
CA ALA A 2 -11.18 -1.49 18.80
C ALA A 2 -9.85 -0.86 18.38
N LEU A 3 -9.06 -1.58 17.59
CA LEU A 3 -7.81 -1.04 17.03
C LEU A 3 -8.18 0.17 16.15
N THR A 4 -7.65 1.35 16.46
CA THR A 4 -7.84 2.56 15.64
C THR A 4 -7.49 2.27 14.19
N GLU A 5 -8.21 2.85 13.23
CA GLU A 5 -8.03 2.59 11.80
C GLU A 5 -6.56 2.76 11.35
N TYR A 6 -5.89 3.79 11.88
CA TYR A 6 -4.45 4.01 11.74
C TYR A 6 -3.60 2.78 12.09
N ALA A 7 -3.90 2.13 13.21
CA ALA A 7 -3.13 0.99 13.70
C ALA A 7 -3.38 -0.28 12.87
N LYS A 8 -4.57 -0.46 12.27
CA LYS A 8 -4.80 -1.54 11.28
C LYS A 8 -3.95 -1.33 10.04
N GLN A 9 -3.93 -0.12 9.51
CA GLN A 9 -3.18 0.21 8.29
C GLN A 9 -1.66 0.11 8.51
N LEU A 10 -1.17 0.66 9.62
CA LEU A 10 0.24 0.53 10.00
C LEU A 10 0.60 -0.94 10.26
N GLY A 11 -0.27 -1.69 10.95
CA GLY A 11 -0.09 -3.12 11.19
C GLY A 11 0.01 -3.92 9.89
N ALA A 12 -0.85 -3.64 8.91
CA ALA A 12 -0.80 -4.27 7.58
C ALA A 12 0.50 -3.94 6.84
N PHE A 13 0.92 -2.67 6.87
CA PHE A 13 2.20 -2.24 6.27
C PHE A 13 3.40 -2.95 6.91
N MET A 14 3.50 -2.93 8.24
CA MET A 14 4.62 -3.56 8.95
C MET A 14 4.65 -5.07 8.75
N THR A 15 3.48 -5.72 8.74
CA THR A 15 3.37 -7.16 8.44
C THR A 15 3.89 -7.45 7.04
N LEU A 16 3.52 -6.65 6.03
CA LEU A 16 4.02 -6.82 4.67
C LEU A 16 5.54 -6.66 4.61
N VAL A 17 6.10 -5.62 5.24
CA VAL A 17 7.54 -5.37 5.24
C VAL A 17 8.30 -6.55 5.84
N VAL A 18 7.90 -7.00 7.03
CA VAL A 18 8.58 -8.09 7.75
C VAL A 18 8.48 -9.40 6.97
N VAL A 19 7.27 -9.80 6.58
CA VAL A 19 7.05 -11.10 5.93
C VAL A 19 7.72 -11.14 4.55
N GLN A 20 7.69 -10.04 3.79
CA GLN A 20 8.37 -9.98 2.49
C GLN A 20 9.90 -10.01 2.65
N ALA A 21 10.47 -9.26 3.60
CA ALA A 21 11.90 -9.30 3.87
C ALA A 21 12.35 -10.73 4.24
N MET A 22 11.61 -11.39 5.14
CA MET A 22 11.88 -12.78 5.53
C MET A 22 11.76 -13.75 4.36
N ALA A 23 10.73 -13.62 3.51
CA ALA A 23 10.56 -14.47 2.34
C ALA A 23 11.74 -14.34 1.35
N ILE A 24 12.23 -13.12 1.12
CA ILE A 24 13.37 -12.88 0.22
C ILE A 24 14.69 -13.39 0.84
N LEU A 25 14.90 -13.20 2.14
CA LEU A 25 16.07 -13.74 2.84
C LEU A 25 16.08 -15.27 2.80
N LEU A 26 14.95 -15.92 3.08
CA LEU A 26 14.82 -17.38 2.97
C LEU A 26 15.10 -17.86 1.55
N PHE A 27 14.66 -17.12 0.54
CA PHE A 27 14.95 -17.43 -0.86
C PHE A 27 16.46 -17.40 -1.12
N LYS A 28 17.15 -16.37 -0.63
CA LYS A 28 18.61 -16.27 -0.73
C LYS A 28 19.34 -17.38 0.04
N LEU A 29 18.89 -17.72 1.25
CA LEU A 29 19.49 -18.77 2.08
C LEU A 29 19.27 -20.18 1.53
N CYS A 30 18.21 -20.39 0.73
CA CYS A 30 17.99 -21.65 0.02
C CYS A 30 18.92 -21.86 -1.19
N GLN A 31 19.69 -20.85 -1.58
CA GLN A 31 20.55 -20.90 -2.75
C GLN A 31 21.96 -21.41 -2.36
N ASN A 32 22.37 -22.55 -2.92
CA ASN A 32 23.72 -23.10 -2.79
C ASN A 32 24.47 -22.92 -4.10
N ASP A 33 25.53 -22.11 -4.12
CA ASP A 33 26.35 -21.81 -5.31
C ASP A 33 25.54 -21.41 -6.55
N GLY A 34 24.53 -20.58 -6.33
CA GLY A 34 23.65 -20.09 -7.39
C GLY A 34 22.51 -21.05 -7.78
N LYS A 35 22.52 -22.30 -7.30
CA LYS A 35 21.53 -23.33 -7.61
C LYS A 35 20.61 -23.60 -6.42
N TYR A 36 19.42 -24.11 -6.71
CA TYR A 36 18.46 -24.57 -5.70
C TYR A 36 18.46 -26.09 -5.63
N THR A 37 18.34 -26.65 -4.42
CA THR A 37 18.18 -28.10 -4.22
C THR A 37 16.85 -28.60 -4.76
N PHE A 38 15.81 -27.75 -4.75
CA PHE A 38 14.48 -28.02 -5.28
C PHE A 38 14.22 -27.36 -6.65
N ASN A 39 13.10 -27.70 -7.29
CA ASN A 39 12.65 -27.07 -8.53
C ASN A 39 11.92 -25.73 -8.23
N PRO A 40 12.40 -24.57 -8.72
CA PRO A 40 11.74 -23.29 -8.49
C PRO A 40 10.28 -23.22 -8.97
N ALA A 41 9.94 -23.88 -10.07
CA ALA A 41 8.58 -23.90 -10.60
C ALA A 41 7.62 -24.68 -9.68
N SER A 42 8.08 -25.79 -9.08
CA SER A 42 7.26 -26.52 -8.11
C SER A 42 7.07 -25.73 -6.81
N SER A 43 8.08 -24.94 -6.41
CA SER A 43 8.00 -24.07 -5.23
C SER A 43 6.97 -22.96 -5.40
N VAL A 44 6.88 -22.36 -6.59
CA VAL A 44 5.83 -21.39 -6.92
C VAL A 44 4.45 -22.04 -6.88
N ALA A 45 4.30 -23.23 -7.46
CA ALA A 45 3.03 -23.96 -7.43
C ALA A 45 2.58 -24.30 -5.99
N LEU A 46 3.50 -24.82 -5.17
CA LEU A 46 3.21 -25.13 -3.77
C LEU A 46 2.85 -23.86 -2.97
N THR A 47 3.53 -22.75 -3.25
CA THR A 47 3.24 -21.44 -2.65
C THR A 47 1.80 -20.98 -2.95
N GLU A 48 1.37 -21.03 -4.22
CA GLU A 48 0.01 -20.64 -4.61
C GLU A 48 -1.05 -21.57 -3.99
N MET A 49 -0.77 -22.87 -3.94
CA MET A 49 -1.65 -23.83 -3.25
C MET A 49 -1.76 -23.54 -1.75
N CYS A 50 -0.64 -23.23 -1.08
CA CYS A 50 -0.65 -22.82 0.33
C CYS A 50 -1.46 -21.54 0.54
N LYS A 51 -1.32 -20.54 -0.34
CA LYS A 51 -2.14 -19.31 -0.28
C LYS A 51 -3.63 -19.61 -0.43
N LEU A 52 -3.99 -20.47 -1.38
CA LEU A 52 -5.37 -20.88 -1.60
C LEU A 52 -5.96 -21.57 -0.36
N LEU A 53 -5.22 -22.50 0.24
CA LEU A 53 -5.63 -23.20 1.46
C LEU A 53 -5.83 -22.23 2.63
N LEU A 54 -4.87 -21.31 2.83
CA LEU A 54 -4.95 -20.32 3.91
C LEU A 54 -6.10 -19.33 3.70
N ALA A 55 -6.24 -18.77 2.49
CA ALA A 55 -7.32 -17.83 2.17
C ALA A 55 -8.70 -18.50 2.27
N GLY A 56 -8.83 -19.73 1.78
CA GLY A 56 -10.05 -20.53 1.90
C GLY A 56 -10.39 -20.86 3.35
N SER A 57 -9.40 -21.20 4.18
CA SER A 57 -9.59 -21.47 5.61
C SER A 57 -10.05 -20.23 6.38
N LEU A 58 -9.41 -19.07 6.11
CA LEU A 58 -9.81 -17.80 6.71
C LEU A 58 -11.23 -17.39 6.29
N HIS A 59 -11.59 -17.60 5.02
CA HIS A 59 -12.95 -17.35 4.54
C HIS A 59 -13.96 -18.29 5.19
N TYR A 60 -13.66 -19.60 5.24
CA TYR A 60 -14.52 -20.59 5.88
C TYR A 60 -14.78 -20.26 7.36
N ASN A 61 -13.74 -19.91 8.11
CA ASN A 61 -13.88 -19.54 9.52
C ASN A 61 -14.73 -18.26 9.70
N HIS A 62 -14.57 -17.28 8.81
CA HIS A 62 -15.38 -16.07 8.82
C HIS A 62 -16.87 -16.36 8.53
N VAL A 63 -17.13 -17.22 7.55
CA VAL A 63 -18.47 -17.67 7.16
C VAL A 63 -19.13 -18.48 8.29
N ALA A 64 -18.40 -19.42 8.89
CA ALA A 64 -18.88 -20.23 10.01
C ALA A 64 -19.25 -19.37 11.23
N SER A 65 -18.47 -18.32 11.50
CA SER A 65 -18.74 -17.39 12.60
C SER A 65 -19.91 -16.46 12.31
N SER A 66 -20.04 -16.01 11.06
CA SER A 66 -21.02 -14.98 10.66
C SER A 66 -22.35 -15.57 10.16
N LYS A 67 -22.44 -16.89 9.98
CA LYS A 67 -23.60 -17.63 9.41
C LYS A 67 -24.07 -17.10 8.04
N LYS A 68 -23.18 -16.45 7.30
CA LYS A 68 -23.42 -15.93 5.95
C LYS A 68 -23.26 -17.05 4.90
N PRO A 69 -23.79 -16.91 3.67
CA PRO A 69 -23.56 -17.89 2.63
C PRO A 69 -22.08 -17.87 2.17
N LEU A 70 -21.54 -19.04 1.81
CA LEU A 70 -20.13 -19.20 1.41
C LEU A 70 -19.76 -18.36 0.16
N TRP A 71 -20.72 -18.14 -0.73
CA TRP A 71 -20.53 -17.47 -2.03
C TRP A 71 -21.31 -16.15 -2.13
N GLU A 72 -21.47 -15.46 -1.00
CA GLU A 72 -22.16 -14.17 -0.94
C GLU A 72 -21.56 -13.16 -1.94
N GLY A 73 -22.41 -12.53 -2.76
CA GLY A 73 -22.02 -11.45 -3.67
C GLY A 73 -21.18 -11.86 -4.88
N VAL A 74 -20.93 -13.17 -5.08
CA VAL A 74 -20.09 -13.63 -6.20
C VAL A 74 -20.83 -13.47 -7.52
N SER A 75 -20.22 -12.70 -8.44
CA SER A 75 -20.69 -12.52 -9.80
C SER A 75 -19.69 -13.10 -10.81
N PRO A 76 -20.11 -13.57 -12.00
CA PRO A 76 -19.17 -14.04 -13.02
C PRO A 76 -18.12 -12.98 -13.43
N LYS A 77 -18.47 -11.70 -13.29
CA LYS A 77 -17.57 -10.56 -13.55
C LYS A 77 -16.34 -10.58 -12.63
N ILE A 78 -16.52 -10.85 -11.33
CA ILE A 78 -15.39 -10.87 -10.38
C ILE A 78 -14.43 -12.03 -10.69
N VAL A 79 -14.98 -13.18 -11.07
CA VAL A 79 -14.21 -14.37 -11.44
C VAL A 79 -13.37 -14.10 -12.69
N PHE A 80 -13.95 -13.46 -13.71
CA PHE A 80 -13.23 -13.09 -14.92
C PHE A 80 -12.11 -12.07 -14.67
N HIS A 81 -12.38 -11.07 -13.82
CA HIS A 81 -11.34 -10.13 -13.38
C HIS A 81 -10.17 -10.85 -12.69
N TYR A 82 -10.45 -11.79 -11.78
CA TYR A 82 -9.40 -12.54 -11.09
C TYR A 82 -8.64 -13.52 -12.00
N LEU A 83 -9.29 -14.09 -13.00
CA LEU A 83 -8.61 -14.86 -14.05
C LEU A 83 -7.59 -13.99 -14.81
N GLY A 84 -8.03 -12.85 -15.33
CA GLY A 84 -7.17 -11.92 -16.07
C GLY A 84 -6.05 -11.35 -15.21
N LEU A 85 -6.35 -11.00 -13.95
CA LEU A 85 -5.37 -10.51 -13.00
C LEU A 85 -4.31 -11.57 -12.67
N SER A 86 -4.72 -12.83 -12.47
CA SER A 86 -3.80 -13.95 -12.23
C SER A 86 -2.86 -14.21 -13.40
N MET A 87 -3.37 -14.12 -14.64
CA MET A 87 -2.55 -14.22 -15.85
C MET A 87 -1.51 -13.10 -15.91
N MET A 88 -1.90 -11.86 -15.62
CA MET A 88 -0.98 -10.72 -15.61
C MET A 88 0.08 -10.83 -14.50
N TYR A 89 -0.27 -11.33 -13.32
CA TYR A 89 0.72 -11.62 -12.28
C TYR A 89 1.71 -12.71 -12.71
N THR A 90 1.24 -13.74 -13.42
CA THR A 90 2.12 -14.78 -13.97
C THR A 90 3.12 -14.19 -14.97
N ILE A 91 2.64 -13.37 -15.92
CA ILE A 91 3.50 -12.67 -16.89
C ILE A 91 4.52 -11.78 -16.17
N ASN A 92 4.07 -11.02 -15.15
CA ASN A 92 4.93 -10.14 -14.38
C ASN A 92 6.04 -10.90 -13.64
N ASN A 93 5.73 -12.08 -13.10
CA ASN A 93 6.70 -12.92 -12.43
C ASN A 93 7.74 -13.46 -13.41
N GLN A 94 7.31 -13.96 -14.58
CA GLN A 94 8.24 -14.43 -15.62
C GLN A 94 9.15 -13.31 -16.13
N LEU A 95 8.59 -12.13 -16.36
CA LEU A 95 9.34 -10.95 -16.78
C LEU A 95 10.35 -10.52 -15.71
N SER A 96 10.01 -10.68 -14.43
CA SER A 96 10.92 -10.43 -13.31
C SER A 96 12.12 -11.36 -13.31
N PHE A 97 11.92 -12.65 -13.58
CA PHE A 97 13.02 -13.60 -13.75
C PHE A 97 13.91 -13.25 -14.94
N TYR A 98 13.31 -12.81 -16.05
CA TYR A 98 14.09 -12.34 -17.20
C TYR A 98 14.92 -11.09 -16.86
N CYS A 99 14.36 -10.14 -16.10
CA CYS A 99 15.10 -8.95 -15.66
C CYS A 99 16.31 -9.31 -14.78
N LEU A 100 16.20 -10.34 -13.93
CA LEU A 100 17.31 -10.84 -13.11
C LEU A 100 18.47 -11.43 -13.94
N GLN A 101 18.25 -11.77 -15.21
CA GLN A 101 19.32 -12.18 -16.12
C GLN A 101 20.04 -10.98 -16.77
N LEU A 102 19.42 -9.79 -16.76
CA LEU A 102 19.93 -8.58 -17.41
C LEU A 102 20.51 -7.57 -16.41
N ALA A 103 20.10 -7.65 -15.14
CA ALA A 103 20.49 -6.74 -14.08
C ALA A 103 20.70 -7.52 -12.78
N ASP A 104 21.61 -7.03 -11.94
CA ASP A 104 21.76 -7.56 -10.60
C ASP A 104 20.48 -7.33 -9.76
N PRO A 105 20.24 -8.15 -8.72
CA PRO A 105 19.03 -8.04 -7.91
C PRO A 105 18.83 -6.67 -7.27
N GLY A 106 19.92 -5.99 -6.87
CA GLY A 106 19.87 -4.67 -6.24
C GLY A 106 19.41 -3.59 -7.21
N SER A 107 19.99 -3.54 -8.40
CA SER A 107 19.58 -2.60 -9.45
C SER A 107 18.17 -2.89 -9.94
N MET A 108 17.75 -4.16 -10.07
CA MET A 108 16.36 -4.50 -10.40
C MET A 108 15.39 -4.03 -9.30
N ALA A 109 15.72 -4.28 -8.04
CA ALA A 109 14.93 -3.86 -6.88
C ALA A 109 14.72 -2.34 -6.84
N LEU A 110 15.79 -1.58 -7.04
CA LEU A 110 15.74 -0.12 -7.10
C LEU A 110 14.91 0.37 -8.29
N GLY A 111 15.10 -0.19 -9.49
CA GLY A 111 14.32 0.20 -10.67
C GLY A 111 12.82 -0.06 -10.50
N LYS A 112 12.44 -1.19 -9.88
CA LYS A 112 11.05 -1.50 -9.55
C LYS A 112 10.44 -0.60 -8.47
N SER A 113 11.25 0.09 -7.69
CA SER A 113 10.78 1.05 -6.68
C SER A 113 10.19 2.33 -7.29
N ILE A 114 10.16 2.46 -8.63
CA ILE A 114 9.38 3.47 -9.36
C ILE A 114 7.86 3.15 -9.36
N ALA A 115 7.47 1.91 -9.02
CA ALA A 115 6.08 1.47 -9.00
C ALA A 115 5.09 2.41 -8.24
N PRO A 116 5.43 3.03 -7.08
CA PRO A 116 4.54 3.97 -6.41
C PRO A 116 4.09 5.13 -7.30
N TYR A 117 4.99 5.66 -8.14
CA TYR A 117 4.67 6.75 -9.07
C TYR A 117 3.70 6.31 -10.16
N LEU A 118 3.95 5.15 -10.79
CA LEU A 118 3.05 4.61 -11.81
C LEU A 118 1.67 4.27 -11.22
N CYS A 119 1.62 3.72 -9.99
CA CYS A 119 0.35 3.48 -9.30
C CYS A 119 -0.40 4.78 -9.01
N ALA A 120 0.30 5.83 -8.57
CA ALA A 120 -0.30 7.13 -8.32
C ALA A 120 -0.90 7.76 -9.58
N LEU A 121 -0.20 7.65 -10.72
CA LEU A 121 -0.72 8.08 -12.01
C LEU A 121 -1.97 7.28 -12.41
N LEU A 122 -1.91 5.95 -12.34
CA LEU A 122 -3.03 5.08 -12.70
C LEU A 122 -4.25 5.30 -11.80
N LEU A 123 -4.06 5.49 -10.50
CA LEU A 123 -5.15 5.83 -9.57
C LEU A 123 -5.75 7.21 -9.89
N ARG A 124 -4.91 8.19 -10.24
CA ARG A 124 -5.40 9.51 -10.69
C ARG A 124 -6.21 9.41 -11.97
N LEU A 125 -5.79 8.58 -12.92
CA LEU A 125 -6.54 8.29 -14.14
C LEU A 125 -7.86 7.55 -13.86
N ALA A 126 -7.91 6.75 -12.79
CA ALA A 126 -9.12 6.11 -12.29
C ALA A 126 -10.05 7.05 -11.50
N GLY A 127 -9.68 8.34 -11.34
CA GLY A 127 -10.49 9.36 -10.69
C GLY A 127 -10.13 9.67 -9.23
N GLU A 128 -9.16 8.97 -8.65
CA GLU A 128 -8.71 9.22 -7.27
C GLU A 128 -7.90 10.53 -7.18
N ARG A 129 -8.20 11.36 -6.17
CA ARG A 129 -7.46 12.59 -5.92
C ARG A 129 -6.34 12.34 -4.91
N LEU A 130 -5.12 12.73 -5.27
CA LEU A 130 -3.96 12.68 -4.39
C LEU A 130 -3.56 14.08 -3.95
N HIS A 131 -3.40 14.25 -2.63
CA HIS A 131 -2.91 15.49 -2.03
C HIS A 131 -1.48 15.83 -2.49
N ALA A 132 -1.16 17.13 -2.58
CA ALA A 132 0.11 17.62 -3.11
C ALA A 132 1.34 17.05 -2.37
N LEU A 133 1.28 16.93 -1.04
CA LEU A 133 2.39 16.38 -0.26
C LEU A 133 2.64 14.89 -0.53
N LYS A 134 1.60 14.11 -0.89
CA LYS A 134 1.77 12.72 -1.32
C LYS A 134 2.56 12.66 -2.63
N TRP A 135 2.29 13.58 -3.56
CA TRP A 135 3.06 13.73 -4.80
C TRP A 135 4.52 14.10 -4.53
N VAL A 136 4.77 15.03 -3.61
CA VAL A 136 6.14 15.39 -3.22
C VAL A 136 6.92 14.15 -2.76
N CYS A 137 6.34 13.34 -1.86
CA CYS A 137 6.98 12.10 -1.41
C CYS A 137 7.30 11.16 -2.59
N ILE A 138 6.32 10.93 -3.47
CA ILE A 138 6.48 10.04 -4.63
C ILE A 138 7.57 10.55 -5.59
N ILE A 139 7.61 11.86 -5.86
CA ILE A 139 8.59 12.46 -6.78
C ILE A 139 9.99 12.39 -6.19
N VAL A 140 10.16 12.71 -4.90
CA VAL A 140 11.46 12.62 -4.22
C VAL A 140 11.97 11.17 -4.23
N GLN A 141 11.09 10.19 -4.04
CA GLN A 141 11.44 8.76 -4.16
C GLN A 141 11.97 8.42 -5.57
N CYS A 142 11.35 8.93 -6.63
CA CYS A 142 11.82 8.72 -8.00
C CYS A 142 13.19 9.39 -8.25
N CYS A 143 13.39 10.61 -7.76
CA CYS A 143 14.68 11.31 -7.85
C CYS A 143 15.78 10.52 -7.13
N ALA A 144 15.50 9.98 -5.94
CA ALA A 144 16.44 9.16 -5.21
C ALA A 144 16.87 7.92 -6.02
N ILE A 145 15.91 7.21 -6.63
CA ILE A 145 16.20 6.04 -7.47
C ILE A 145 17.05 6.43 -8.68
N ALA A 146 16.74 7.55 -9.35
CA ALA A 146 17.50 8.04 -10.49
C ALA A 146 18.96 8.35 -10.10
N ILE A 147 19.17 8.97 -8.94
CA ILE A 147 20.52 9.26 -8.41
C ILE A 147 21.28 7.96 -8.14
N VAL A 148 20.66 6.96 -7.49
CA VAL A 148 21.35 5.68 -7.18
C VAL A 148 21.69 4.90 -8.45
N GLN A 149 20.88 5.01 -9.50
CA GLN A 149 21.04 4.26 -10.75
C GLN A 149 21.97 4.95 -11.75
N TYR A 150 22.58 6.08 -11.37
CA TYR A 150 23.49 6.85 -12.22
C TYR A 150 24.95 6.58 -11.84
N ASP A 151 25.77 6.17 -12.82
CA ASP A 151 27.22 6.01 -12.66
C ASP A 151 27.90 7.33 -13.03
N ALA A 152 28.21 8.14 -12.01
CA ALA A 152 28.85 9.44 -12.20
C ALA A 152 30.26 9.35 -12.80
N CYS A 153 30.97 8.23 -12.61
CA CYS A 153 32.31 8.04 -13.15
C CYS A 153 32.28 7.78 -14.66
N LYS A 154 31.27 7.07 -15.15
CA LYS A 154 31.09 6.78 -16.59
C LYS A 154 30.18 7.79 -17.30
N GLY A 155 29.45 8.61 -16.55
CA GLY A 155 28.47 9.53 -17.10
C GLY A 155 27.23 8.86 -17.71
N THR A 156 27.02 7.57 -17.43
CA THR A 156 25.94 6.75 -17.99
C THR A 156 25.09 6.12 -16.89
N GLY A 157 23.94 5.53 -17.26
CA GLY A 157 23.21 4.65 -16.33
C GLY A 157 24.06 3.44 -15.91
N TYR A 158 23.82 2.94 -14.72
CA TYR A 158 24.51 1.78 -14.16
C TYR A 158 24.26 0.49 -14.96
N LEU A 159 23.06 0.34 -15.54
CA LEU A 159 22.65 -0.84 -16.31
C LEU A 159 22.65 -0.58 -17.83
N PRO A 160 22.76 -1.62 -18.68
CA PRO A 160 22.55 -1.48 -20.11
C PRO A 160 21.10 -1.08 -20.42
N MET A 161 20.90 -0.31 -21.51
CA MET A 161 19.58 0.23 -21.88
C MET A 161 18.49 -0.86 -22.00
N LYS A 162 18.85 -2.04 -22.52
CA LYS A 162 17.93 -3.19 -22.59
C LYS A 162 17.37 -3.57 -21.21
N ALA A 163 18.21 -3.57 -20.17
CA ALA A 163 17.77 -3.89 -18.81
C ALA A 163 16.79 -2.84 -18.29
N TYR A 164 17.05 -1.54 -18.52
CA TYR A 164 16.11 -0.48 -18.14
C TYR A 164 14.75 -0.60 -18.83
N TYR A 165 14.71 -0.92 -20.13
CA TYR A 165 13.43 -1.17 -20.82
C TYR A 165 12.67 -2.35 -20.23
N MET A 166 13.35 -3.47 -19.93
CA MET A 166 12.70 -4.65 -19.35
C MET A 166 12.23 -4.40 -17.91
N ILE A 167 13.02 -3.69 -17.10
CA ILE A 167 12.62 -3.30 -15.75
C ILE A 167 11.44 -2.32 -15.80
N GLY A 168 11.45 -1.36 -16.72
CA GLY A 168 10.35 -0.39 -16.89
C GLY A 168 9.03 -1.07 -17.26
N THR A 169 9.08 -2.03 -18.19
CA THR A 169 7.89 -2.82 -18.57
C THR A 169 7.40 -3.68 -17.41
N ALA A 170 8.28 -4.38 -16.69
CA ALA A 170 7.91 -5.15 -15.50
C ALA A 170 7.29 -4.27 -14.40
N THR A 171 7.85 -3.09 -14.19
CA THR A 171 7.36 -2.14 -13.19
C THR A 171 5.99 -1.59 -13.58
N SER A 172 5.77 -1.34 -14.87
CA SER A 172 4.47 -0.91 -15.40
C SER A 172 3.38 -1.97 -15.23
N ILE A 173 3.70 -3.23 -15.55
CA ILE A 173 2.77 -4.35 -15.30
C ILE A 173 2.50 -4.51 -13.80
N THR A 174 3.53 -4.38 -12.96
CA THR A 174 3.37 -4.41 -11.50
C THR A 174 2.43 -3.31 -11.04
N ALA A 175 2.60 -2.07 -11.53
CA ALA A 175 1.76 -0.95 -11.14
C ALA A 175 0.30 -1.14 -11.60
N PHE A 176 0.10 -1.59 -12.84
CA PHE A 176 -1.21 -1.88 -13.41
C PHE A 176 -1.96 -2.97 -12.62
N THR A 177 -1.32 -4.12 -12.39
CA THR A 177 -1.91 -5.22 -11.60
C THR A 177 -2.21 -4.79 -10.17
N SER A 178 -1.38 -3.91 -9.60
CA SER A 178 -1.61 -3.39 -8.24
C SER A 178 -2.86 -2.53 -8.13
N VAL A 179 -3.03 -1.59 -9.08
CA VAL A 179 -4.21 -0.73 -9.12
C VAL A 179 -5.45 -1.55 -9.49
N TRP A 180 -5.35 -2.46 -10.45
CA TRP A 180 -6.46 -3.33 -10.82
C TRP A 180 -6.93 -4.18 -9.63
N ASN A 181 -6.00 -4.80 -8.89
CA ASN A 181 -6.37 -5.58 -7.70
C ASN A 181 -7.05 -4.72 -6.62
N GLN A 182 -6.54 -3.51 -6.36
CA GLN A 182 -7.19 -2.59 -5.42
C GLN A 182 -8.62 -2.26 -5.86
N LEU A 183 -8.84 -1.94 -7.14
CA LEU A 183 -10.15 -1.57 -7.65
C LEU A 183 -11.15 -2.72 -7.56
N ILE A 184 -10.70 -3.97 -7.75
CA ILE A 184 -11.57 -5.14 -7.57
C ILE A 184 -11.90 -5.33 -6.08
N ILE A 185 -10.87 -5.37 -5.20
CA ILE A 185 -11.06 -5.60 -3.75
C ILE A 185 -12.00 -4.57 -3.13
N LYS A 186 -11.86 -3.30 -3.51
CA LYS A 186 -12.67 -2.20 -2.96
C LYS A 186 -13.98 -1.95 -3.72
N GLY A 187 -14.09 -2.40 -4.97
CA GLY A 187 -15.24 -2.14 -5.83
C GLY A 187 -16.35 -3.18 -5.72
N PHE A 188 -16.05 -4.41 -5.29
CA PHE A 188 -17.03 -5.48 -5.11
C PHE A 188 -17.31 -5.75 -3.63
N GLU A 189 -18.59 -5.93 -3.29
CA GLU A 189 -19.06 -6.30 -1.94
C GLU A 189 -18.85 -7.80 -1.63
N VAL A 190 -17.66 -8.30 -1.94
CA VAL A 190 -17.27 -9.71 -1.70
C VAL A 190 -16.18 -9.74 -0.63
N PRO A 191 -16.22 -10.67 0.34
CA PRO A 191 -15.16 -10.78 1.35
C PRO A 191 -13.77 -10.93 0.72
N ALA A 192 -12.78 -10.14 1.17
CA ALA A 192 -11.45 -10.11 0.57
C ALA A 192 -10.77 -11.50 0.51
N ASN A 193 -10.95 -12.34 1.54
CA ASN A 193 -10.39 -13.69 1.55
C ASN A 193 -11.01 -14.61 0.47
N LEU A 194 -12.30 -14.44 0.16
CA LEU A 194 -12.95 -15.15 -0.95
C LEU A 194 -12.44 -14.64 -2.30
N GLN A 195 -12.32 -13.32 -2.44
CA GLN A 195 -11.74 -12.69 -3.64
C GLN A 195 -10.32 -13.21 -3.92
N ASN A 196 -9.46 -13.25 -2.89
CA ASN A 196 -8.12 -13.80 -3.00
C ASN A 196 -8.11 -15.31 -3.27
N SER A 197 -9.11 -16.05 -2.81
CA SER A 197 -9.22 -17.49 -3.13
C SER A 197 -9.38 -17.71 -4.64
N PHE A 198 -10.15 -16.86 -5.35
CA PHE A 198 -10.20 -16.92 -6.82
C PHE A 198 -8.83 -16.61 -7.45
N LEU A 199 -8.16 -15.55 -6.97
CA LEU A 199 -6.83 -15.18 -7.45
C LEU A 199 -5.83 -16.35 -7.34
N TYR A 200 -5.78 -16.99 -6.17
CA TYR A 200 -4.85 -18.09 -5.89
C TYR A 200 -5.27 -19.40 -6.54
N ALA A 201 -6.57 -19.63 -6.78
CA ALA A 201 -7.03 -20.80 -7.54
C ALA A 201 -6.52 -20.75 -8.99
N PHE A 202 -6.73 -19.62 -9.68
CA PHE A 202 -6.18 -19.43 -11.03
C PHE A 202 -4.64 -19.38 -11.02
N GLY A 203 -4.03 -18.76 -10.00
CA GLY A 203 -2.59 -18.70 -9.84
C GLY A 203 -1.95 -20.08 -9.69
N SER A 204 -2.57 -20.94 -8.87
CA SER A 204 -2.15 -22.34 -8.70
C SER A 204 -2.24 -23.10 -10.01
N ALA A 205 -3.33 -22.93 -10.78
CA ALA A 205 -3.47 -23.57 -12.08
C ALA A 205 -2.36 -23.15 -13.05
N PHE A 206 -2.09 -21.85 -13.19
CA PHE A 206 -0.99 -21.36 -14.05
C PHE A 206 0.38 -21.83 -13.57
N ALA A 207 0.63 -21.85 -12.26
CA ALA A 207 1.89 -22.32 -11.70
C ALA A 207 2.12 -23.83 -11.96
N ILE A 208 1.07 -24.64 -11.81
CA ILE A 208 1.13 -26.09 -12.14
C ILE A 208 1.39 -26.28 -13.64
N ILE A 209 0.69 -25.56 -14.52
CA ILE A 209 0.92 -25.62 -15.97
C ILE A 209 2.37 -25.24 -16.29
N SER A 210 2.89 -24.17 -15.68
CA SER A 210 4.28 -23.75 -15.85
C SER A 210 5.29 -24.82 -15.39
N TYR A 211 5.00 -25.52 -14.28
CA TYR A 211 5.82 -26.65 -13.84
C TYR A 211 5.78 -27.80 -14.84
N LEU A 212 4.59 -28.21 -15.30
CA LEU A 212 4.43 -29.29 -16.28
C LEU A 212 5.17 -29.01 -17.60
N HIS A 213 5.11 -27.77 -18.10
CA HIS A 213 5.90 -27.36 -19.25
C HIS A 213 7.41 -27.43 -18.98
N SER A 214 7.87 -26.94 -17.80
CA SER A 214 9.30 -26.97 -17.46
C SER A 214 9.89 -28.38 -17.43
N VAL A 215 9.11 -29.35 -16.97
CA VAL A 215 9.51 -30.77 -16.95
C VAL A 215 9.42 -31.39 -18.35
N SER A 216 8.42 -31.01 -19.15
CA SER A 216 8.23 -31.56 -20.50
C SER A 216 9.34 -31.12 -21.47
N ASP A 217 9.75 -29.86 -21.43
CA ASP A 217 10.83 -29.33 -22.28
C ASP A 217 12.19 -29.99 -22.01
N THR A 218 12.44 -30.40 -20.76
CA THR A 218 13.65 -31.14 -20.39
C THR A 218 13.67 -32.58 -20.90
N HIS A 219 12.51 -33.23 -21.09
CA HIS A 219 12.44 -34.59 -21.66
C HIS A 219 12.69 -34.61 -23.18
N GLY A 220 12.50 -33.48 -23.88
CA GLY A 220 12.74 -33.35 -25.33
C GLY A 220 14.19 -33.10 -25.75
N ARG A 221 15.11 -32.86 -24.80
CA ARG A 221 16.55 -32.60 -25.05
C ARG A 221 17.47 -33.75 -24.63
N GLY A 222 16.95 -34.97 -24.52
CA GLY A 222 17.72 -36.16 -24.20
C GLY A 222 18.24 -36.91 -25.43
N HIS A 223 19.24 -36.37 -26.14
CA HIS A 223 20.27 -37.14 -26.87
C HIS A 223 21.34 -36.19 -27.42
N GLY A 224 22.31 -35.82 -26.60
CA GLY A 224 23.44 -35.01 -27.06
C GLY A 224 24.44 -34.67 -25.96
N HIS A 225 25.46 -35.52 -25.81
CA HIS A 225 26.79 -35.28 -25.23
C HIS A 225 26.92 -34.59 -23.85
N GLY A 226 27.28 -35.40 -22.85
CA GLY A 226 28.62 -35.27 -22.25
C GLY A 226 28.83 -34.38 -21.03
N HIS A 227 27.79 -33.77 -20.44
CA HIS A 227 27.89 -33.19 -19.09
C HIS A 227 26.76 -33.71 -18.22
N ALA A 228 27.06 -34.08 -16.98
CA ALA A 228 26.08 -34.46 -15.97
C ALA A 228 25.14 -33.28 -15.71
N VAL A 229 24.11 -33.15 -16.53
CA VAL A 229 22.98 -32.27 -16.30
C VAL A 229 22.03 -33.08 -15.44
N ASP A 230 21.92 -32.70 -14.17
CA ASP A 230 20.92 -33.26 -13.25
C ASP A 230 19.57 -33.33 -13.98
N GLY A 231 18.95 -34.51 -13.99
CA GLY A 231 17.64 -34.72 -14.62
C GLY A 231 16.57 -33.77 -14.06
N PRO A 232 15.41 -33.66 -14.73
CA PRO A 232 14.33 -32.82 -14.22
C PRO A 232 13.92 -33.26 -12.82
N LYS A 233 14.15 -32.38 -11.83
CA LYS A 233 13.80 -32.62 -10.43
C LYS A 233 12.29 -32.81 -10.30
N GLY A 234 11.89 -33.85 -9.60
CA GLY A 234 10.50 -34.13 -9.26
C GLY A 234 9.86 -33.02 -8.41
N PHE A 235 8.54 -33.03 -8.30
CA PHE A 235 7.78 -31.92 -7.72
C PHE A 235 8.19 -31.60 -6.27
N PHE A 236 8.39 -32.61 -5.43
CA PHE A 236 8.81 -32.49 -4.03
C PHE A 236 10.30 -32.81 -3.81
N GLU A 237 11.06 -33.01 -4.88
CA GLU A 237 12.46 -33.41 -4.77
C GLU A 237 13.33 -32.26 -4.26
N GLY A 238 14.22 -32.56 -3.32
CA GLY A 238 15.21 -31.60 -2.80
C GLY A 238 14.65 -30.54 -1.84
N TYR A 239 13.42 -30.72 -1.33
CA TYR A 239 12.84 -29.85 -0.30
C TYR A 239 13.47 -30.13 1.07
N THR A 240 14.13 -29.12 1.62
CA THR A 240 14.62 -29.09 2.99
C THR A 240 13.63 -28.37 3.90
N LEU A 241 13.84 -28.41 5.23
CA LEU A 241 13.06 -27.59 6.16
C LEU A 241 13.10 -26.10 5.78
N LEU A 242 14.26 -25.61 5.32
CA LEU A 242 14.42 -24.23 4.88
C LEU A 242 13.59 -23.92 3.63
N ALA A 243 13.54 -24.84 2.65
CA ALA A 243 12.70 -24.70 1.46
C ALA A 243 11.20 -24.71 1.81
N SER A 244 10.79 -25.52 2.79
CA SER A 244 9.40 -25.53 3.29
C SER A 244 9.04 -24.23 4.00
N LEU A 245 9.96 -23.67 4.80
CA LEU A 245 9.78 -22.35 5.43
C LEU A 245 9.70 -21.23 4.39
N LEU A 246 10.52 -21.28 3.34
CA LEU A 246 10.46 -20.35 2.21
C LEU A 246 9.05 -20.34 1.59
N VAL A 247 8.50 -21.50 1.27
CA VAL A 247 7.15 -21.63 0.69
C VAL A 247 6.09 -21.04 1.64
N LEU A 248 6.18 -21.35 2.94
CA LEU A 248 5.25 -20.83 3.93
C LEU A 248 5.30 -19.30 4.04
N PHE A 249 6.49 -18.71 4.13
CA PHE A 249 6.65 -17.25 4.21
C PHE A 249 6.28 -16.55 2.92
N GLN A 250 6.50 -17.17 1.75
CA GLN A 250 5.99 -16.66 0.48
C GLN A 250 4.46 -16.69 0.41
N ALA A 251 3.82 -17.70 1.02
CA ALA A 251 2.36 -17.74 1.14
C ALA A 251 1.84 -16.63 2.07
N PHE A 252 2.48 -16.45 3.25
CA PHE A 252 2.17 -15.34 4.15
C PHE A 252 2.38 -13.97 3.50
N HIS A 253 3.40 -13.82 2.67
CA HIS A 253 3.63 -12.58 1.93
C HIS A 253 2.44 -12.25 1.02
N GLY A 254 1.88 -13.24 0.32
CA GLY A 254 0.66 -13.04 -0.49
C GLY A 254 -0.54 -12.58 0.33
N LEU A 255 -0.76 -13.19 1.51
CA LEU A 255 -1.82 -12.78 2.44
C LEU A 255 -1.58 -11.38 3.02
N ALA A 256 -0.33 -11.04 3.34
CA ALA A 256 0.03 -9.70 3.81
C ALA A 256 -0.24 -8.63 2.74
N VAL A 257 0.04 -8.92 1.47
CA VAL A 257 -0.31 -8.04 0.35
C VAL A 257 -1.83 -7.82 0.29
N ALA A 258 -2.62 -8.87 0.45
CA ALA A 258 -4.08 -8.76 0.51
C ALA A 258 -4.56 -7.87 1.67
N LEU A 259 -4.00 -8.03 2.87
CA LEU A 259 -4.33 -7.18 4.02
C LEU A 259 -4.05 -5.70 3.73
N VAL A 260 -2.93 -5.38 3.05
CA VAL A 260 -2.62 -4.01 2.67
C VAL A 260 -3.65 -3.45 1.68
N TYR A 261 -4.13 -4.23 0.71
CA TYR A 261 -5.21 -3.77 -0.18
C TYR A 261 -6.55 -3.56 0.55
N THR A 262 -6.82 -4.37 1.57
CA THR A 262 -8.04 -4.24 2.38
C THR A 262 -8.02 -2.98 3.24
N TYR A 263 -6.91 -2.70 3.93
CA TYR A 263 -6.87 -1.60 4.90
C TYR A 263 -6.27 -0.31 4.35
N ALA A 264 -5.35 -0.39 3.37
CA ALA A 264 -4.63 0.73 2.80
C ALA A 264 -4.84 0.82 1.28
N ASP A 265 -3.81 1.12 0.50
CA ASP A 265 -3.89 1.28 -0.96
C ASP A 265 -2.66 0.69 -1.68
N ALA A 266 -2.73 0.65 -3.01
CA ALA A 266 -1.70 0.13 -3.88
C ALA A 266 -0.39 0.92 -3.78
N ILE A 267 -0.44 2.22 -3.45
CA ILE A 267 0.75 3.05 -3.31
C ILE A 267 1.49 2.68 -2.03
N VAL A 268 0.76 2.54 -0.91
CA VAL A 268 1.28 2.04 0.37
C VAL A 268 1.94 0.67 0.21
N LYS A 269 1.30 -0.25 -0.53
CA LYS A 269 1.89 -1.56 -0.85
C LYS A 269 3.26 -1.43 -1.55
N ASN A 270 3.39 -0.53 -2.52
CA ASN A 270 4.65 -0.36 -3.24
C ASN A 270 5.70 0.42 -2.44
N PHE A 271 5.30 1.30 -1.52
CA PHE A 271 6.21 1.89 -0.53
C PHE A 271 6.74 0.84 0.46
N ALA A 272 5.90 -0.11 0.88
CA ALA A 272 6.35 -1.24 1.70
C ALA A 272 7.43 -2.05 0.97
N ASN A 273 7.20 -2.37 -0.32
CA ASN A 273 8.20 -3.03 -1.15
C ASN A 273 9.51 -2.23 -1.22
N SER A 274 9.43 -0.91 -1.41
CA SER A 274 10.60 -0.02 -1.47
C SER A 274 11.39 -0.04 -0.15
N SER A 275 10.69 -0.05 1.00
CA SER A 275 11.30 -0.20 2.32
C SER A 275 12.00 -1.55 2.49
N VAL A 276 11.38 -2.63 2.03
CA VAL A 276 12.00 -3.97 2.07
C VAL A 276 13.26 -4.00 1.23
N MET A 277 13.26 -3.41 0.04
CA MET A 277 14.46 -3.35 -0.80
C MET A 277 15.59 -2.59 -0.09
N ALA A 278 15.29 -1.45 0.54
CA ALA A 278 16.27 -0.70 1.32
C ALA A 278 16.83 -1.53 2.50
N ILE A 279 15.96 -2.20 3.26
CA ILE A 279 16.36 -3.09 4.38
C ILE A 279 17.24 -4.24 3.88
N LEU A 280 16.89 -4.87 2.76
CA LEU A 280 17.65 -5.98 2.20
C LEU A 280 19.03 -5.56 1.70
N ILE A 281 19.20 -4.34 1.19
CA ILE A 281 20.53 -3.81 0.84
C ILE A 281 21.39 -3.69 2.10
N ILE A 282 20.84 -3.17 3.20
CA ILE A 282 21.56 -3.08 4.49
C ILE A 282 21.98 -4.48 4.97
N ILE A 283 21.06 -5.45 4.97
CA ILE A 283 21.36 -6.83 5.37
C ILE A 283 22.40 -7.46 4.44
N SER A 284 22.30 -7.22 3.12
CA SER A 284 23.23 -7.75 2.13
C SER A 284 24.63 -7.19 2.30
N TYR A 285 24.77 -5.92 2.65
CA TYR A 285 26.05 -5.30 2.99
C TYR A 285 26.67 -5.94 4.24
N LEU A 286 25.88 -6.10 5.31
CA LEU A 286 26.38 -6.60 6.60
C LEU A 286 26.74 -8.10 6.59
N TYR A 287 25.96 -8.93 5.89
CA TYR A 287 26.05 -10.39 6.01
C TYR A 287 26.43 -11.11 4.70
N PHE A 288 26.25 -10.49 3.54
CA PHE A 288 26.43 -11.13 2.24
C PHE A 288 27.54 -10.48 1.39
N GLY A 289 28.33 -9.56 1.97
CA GLY A 289 29.49 -8.95 1.31
C GLY A 289 29.13 -8.07 0.11
N LEU A 290 27.92 -7.50 0.07
CA LEU A 290 27.51 -6.59 -1.01
C LEU A 290 28.37 -5.33 -0.97
N GLU A 291 29.03 -4.99 -2.09
CA GLU A 291 29.70 -3.71 -2.23
C GLU A 291 28.68 -2.57 -2.33
N THR A 292 28.82 -1.55 -1.48
CA THR A 292 27.93 -0.38 -1.46
C THR A 292 28.71 0.89 -1.74
N THR A 293 28.03 1.87 -2.33
CA THR A 293 28.59 3.20 -2.61
C THR A 293 27.93 4.26 -1.74
N LEU A 294 28.53 5.45 -1.65
CA LEU A 294 27.91 6.59 -0.96
C LEU A 294 26.51 6.93 -1.53
N HIS A 295 26.35 6.84 -2.84
CA HIS A 295 25.06 7.05 -3.52
C HIS A 295 24.02 6.03 -3.07
N SER A 296 24.41 4.75 -2.91
CA SER A 296 23.54 3.69 -2.40
C SER A 296 23.02 4.02 -0.99
N TRP A 297 23.89 4.48 -0.09
CA TRP A 297 23.50 4.87 1.28
C TRP A 297 22.58 6.08 1.31
N LEU A 298 22.87 7.11 0.52
CA LEU A 298 22.00 8.28 0.40
C LEU A 298 20.61 7.88 -0.11
N GLY A 299 20.55 7.01 -1.12
CA GLY A 299 19.31 6.46 -1.64
C GLY A 299 18.49 5.73 -0.57
N ILE A 300 19.13 4.84 0.20
CA ILE A 300 18.49 4.11 1.31
C ILE A 300 17.88 5.08 2.32
N ILE A 301 18.63 6.09 2.76
CA ILE A 301 18.16 7.08 3.74
C ILE A 301 16.95 7.84 3.19
N ILE A 302 17.01 8.28 1.94
CA ILE A 302 15.89 9.00 1.31
C ILE A 302 14.67 8.09 1.18
N VAL A 303 14.82 6.85 0.70
CA VAL A 303 13.72 5.88 0.52
C VAL A 303 13.00 5.64 1.85
N LEU A 304 13.75 5.37 2.92
CA LEU A 304 13.17 5.09 4.24
C LEU A 304 12.50 6.33 4.84
N THR A 305 13.15 7.50 4.73
CA THR A 305 12.60 8.77 5.24
C THR A 305 11.32 9.15 4.52
N ILE A 306 11.31 9.09 3.19
CA ILE A 306 10.15 9.43 2.37
C ILE A 306 9.03 8.42 2.54
N THR A 307 9.34 7.14 2.72
CA THR A 307 8.32 6.14 3.07
C THR A 307 7.69 6.49 4.41
N TYR A 308 8.48 6.79 5.44
CA TYR A 308 7.96 7.22 6.73
C TYR A 308 7.06 8.47 6.63
N CYS A 309 7.49 9.49 5.86
CA CYS A 309 6.67 10.67 5.61
C CYS A 309 5.36 10.31 4.90
N TYR A 310 5.43 9.55 3.79
CA TYR A 310 4.25 9.14 3.03
C TYR A 310 3.27 8.35 3.90
N MET A 311 3.76 7.43 4.73
CA MET A 311 2.91 6.66 5.63
C MET A 311 2.22 7.57 6.66
N ASN A 312 2.91 8.51 7.28
CA ASN A 312 2.24 9.45 8.20
C ASN A 312 1.14 10.27 7.50
N LEU A 313 1.35 10.68 6.25
CA LEU A 313 0.38 11.42 5.46
C LEU A 313 -0.78 10.56 4.95
N ALA A 314 -0.50 9.31 4.57
CA ALA A 314 -1.50 8.38 4.06
C ALA A 314 -2.40 7.87 5.20
N LEU A 315 -1.83 7.70 6.39
CA LEU A 315 -2.48 7.07 7.54
C LEU A 315 -3.15 8.07 8.50
N ARG A 316 -2.71 9.33 8.58
CA ARG A 316 -3.38 10.38 9.40
C ARG A 316 -4.28 11.26 8.53
N LYS A 317 -5.57 10.91 8.45
CA LYS A 317 -6.58 11.73 7.76
C LYS A 317 -6.74 13.12 8.38
N ASP A 318 -6.59 13.22 9.70
CA ASP A 318 -6.72 14.47 10.46
C ASP A 318 -5.70 15.53 10.02
N LEU A 319 -4.49 15.11 9.63
CA LEU A 319 -3.44 16.01 9.15
C LEU A 319 -3.81 16.62 7.79
N CYS A 320 -4.43 15.84 6.91
CA CYS A 320 -4.92 16.35 5.62
C CYS A 320 -6.12 17.29 5.81
N GLN A 321 -7.03 17.00 6.74
CA GLN A 321 -8.16 17.88 7.06
C GLN A 321 -7.71 19.21 7.69
N LEU A 322 -6.68 19.18 8.54
CA LEU A 322 -6.03 20.38 9.09
C LEU A 322 -5.32 21.21 8.01
N LEU A 323 -4.76 20.57 6.98
CA LEU A 323 -4.07 21.24 5.88
C LEU A 323 -5.03 21.80 4.81
N ASP A 324 -6.17 21.15 4.58
CA ASP A 324 -7.23 21.60 3.66
C ASP A 324 -8.23 22.58 4.32
N TRP A 325 -7.99 23.00 5.57
CA TRP A 325 -8.84 23.96 6.28
C TRP A 325 -8.85 25.32 5.56
N LYS A 326 -10.02 25.70 5.05
CA LYS A 326 -10.33 27.08 4.68
C LYS A 326 -11.12 27.74 5.83
N PRO A 327 -10.87 29.03 6.14
CA PRO A 327 -11.76 29.77 7.01
C PRO A 327 -13.18 29.75 6.41
N PRO A 328 -14.24 29.67 7.22
CA PRO A 328 -15.62 29.69 6.71
C PRO A 328 -15.81 30.95 5.86
N SER A 329 -16.16 30.77 4.58
CA SER A 329 -16.56 31.88 3.71
C SER A 329 -17.86 32.47 4.24
N GLU A 330 -17.96 33.80 4.28
CA GLU A 330 -19.20 34.49 4.62
C GLU A 330 -20.39 33.88 3.86
N PRO A 331 -21.53 33.65 4.54
CA PRO A 331 -22.71 33.08 3.90
C PRO A 331 -23.18 33.98 2.74
N PRO A 332 -23.69 33.41 1.64
CA PRO A 332 -24.22 34.15 0.51
C PRO A 332 -25.25 35.19 0.97
N ALA A 333 -25.32 36.35 0.29
CA ALA A 333 -26.23 37.45 0.66
C ALA A 333 -27.71 37.02 0.76
N GLN A 334 -28.11 35.95 0.06
CA GLN A 334 -29.45 35.37 0.13
C GLN A 334 -29.72 34.61 1.45
N GLU A 335 -28.69 33.98 2.04
CA GLU A 335 -28.80 33.29 3.33
C GLU A 335 -28.76 34.30 4.48
N LYS A 336 -28.01 35.42 4.33
CA LYS A 336 -28.11 36.58 5.24
C LYS A 336 -29.54 37.16 5.25
N ALA A 337 -30.20 37.27 4.10
CA ALA A 337 -31.58 37.77 4.02
C ALA A 337 -32.60 36.82 4.65
N HIS A 338 -32.45 35.50 4.45
CA HIS A 338 -33.33 34.49 5.06
C HIS A 338 -33.18 34.40 6.58
N LEU A 339 -31.96 34.58 7.10
CA LEU A 339 -31.67 34.63 8.53
C LEU A 339 -32.15 35.94 9.19
N LEU A 340 -32.21 37.05 8.45
CA LEU A 340 -32.80 38.30 8.91
C LEU A 340 -34.34 38.22 8.93
N GLU A 341 -34.98 37.59 7.95
CA GLU A 341 -36.43 37.36 7.93
C GLU A 341 -36.90 36.33 8.98
N GLU A 342 -36.09 35.32 9.30
CA GLU A 342 -36.36 34.41 10.43
C GLU A 342 -36.11 35.07 11.79
N GLY A 343 -35.19 36.05 11.86
CA GLY A 343 -34.99 36.92 13.02
C GLY A 343 -36.19 37.81 13.31
N GLU A 344 -36.76 38.48 12.30
CA GLU A 344 -37.92 39.37 12.48
C GLU A 344 -39.21 38.63 12.90
N LYS A 345 -39.35 37.34 12.54
CA LYS A 345 -40.52 36.53 12.97
C LYS A 345 -40.42 36.02 14.40
N THR A 346 -39.25 36.09 15.03
CA THR A 346 -39.06 35.71 16.44
C THR A 346 -39.07 36.89 17.41
N ASP A 347 -39.16 38.13 16.92
CA ASP A 347 -39.26 39.36 17.71
C ASP A 347 -40.70 39.66 18.22
N GLY A 348 -41.44 38.60 18.57
CA GLY A 348 -42.69 38.69 19.32
C GLY A 348 -42.50 38.83 20.84
N GLU A 349 -41.34 38.43 21.38
CA GLU A 349 -41.05 38.55 22.82
C GLU A 349 -39.56 38.82 23.07
N GLY A 350 -39.22 40.09 23.35
CA GLY A 350 -38.04 40.48 24.12
C GLY A 350 -36.67 40.44 23.42
N GLY A 351 -36.46 41.32 22.44
CA GLY A 351 -35.14 41.59 21.86
C GLY A 351 -34.19 42.28 22.85
N VAL A 352 -33.03 41.66 23.13
CA VAL A 352 -31.92 42.26 23.89
C VAL A 352 -30.82 42.65 22.89
N SER A 353 -30.68 43.97 22.71
CA SER A 353 -29.66 44.64 21.89
C SER A 353 -28.24 44.51 22.49
N GLU A 354 -27.25 44.62 21.60
CA GLU A 354 -25.79 44.57 21.78
C GLU A 354 -25.19 45.45 22.90
N SER A 355 -25.99 46.27 23.59
CA SER A 355 -25.57 47.26 24.59
C SER A 355 -25.43 46.74 26.03
N ASN A 356 -25.63 45.44 26.29
CA ASN A 356 -25.81 44.91 27.64
C ASN A 356 -24.66 44.04 28.22
N TYR A 357 -23.53 43.87 27.52
CA TYR A 357 -22.41 43.05 28.03
C TYR A 357 -21.13 43.85 28.20
N THR A 358 -20.48 43.69 29.34
CA THR A 358 -19.18 44.32 29.65
C THR A 358 -18.03 43.63 28.89
N GLU A 359 -16.92 44.34 28.63
CA GLU A 359 -15.73 43.76 27.97
C GLU A 359 -15.24 42.47 28.66
N GLY A 360 -15.34 42.41 30.00
CA GLY A 360 -14.96 41.23 30.78
C GLY A 360 -15.87 40.02 30.55
N GLU A 361 -17.17 40.24 30.36
CA GLU A 361 -18.14 39.18 30.05
C GLU A 361 -17.92 38.63 28.64
N LEU A 362 -17.61 39.52 27.69
CA LEU A 362 -17.34 39.14 26.31
C LEU A 362 -16.05 38.31 26.21
N ALA A 363 -14.99 38.72 26.90
CA ALA A 363 -13.74 37.98 26.98
C ALA A 363 -13.90 36.59 27.63
N THR A 364 -14.87 36.43 28.54
CA THR A 364 -15.17 35.15 29.17
C THR A 364 -15.96 34.23 28.23
N ALA A 365 -16.97 34.78 27.54
CA ALA A 365 -17.72 34.05 26.51
C ALA A 365 -16.81 33.55 25.39
N LEU A 366 -15.89 34.40 24.91
CA LEU A 366 -14.90 34.05 23.87
C LEU A 366 -14.02 32.89 24.32
N ARG A 367 -13.49 32.93 25.54
CA ARG A 367 -12.66 31.82 26.06
C ARG A 367 -13.42 30.51 26.20
N ASN A 368 -14.68 30.56 26.63
CA ASN A 368 -15.50 29.36 26.75
C ASN A 368 -15.83 28.75 25.37
N TYR A 369 -16.08 29.60 24.37
CA TYR A 369 -16.25 29.18 22.99
C TYR A 369 -14.97 28.54 22.43
N GLU A 370 -13.82 29.17 22.66
CA GLU A 370 -12.51 28.67 22.22
C GLU A 370 -12.17 27.32 22.86
N ALA A 371 -12.42 27.18 24.17
CA ALA A 371 -12.20 25.96 24.91
C ALA A 371 -13.13 24.81 24.44
N PHE A 372 -14.40 25.12 24.16
CA PHE A 372 -15.36 24.13 23.68
C PHE A 372 -15.03 23.63 22.27
N HIS A 373 -14.61 24.53 21.38
CA HIS A 373 -14.27 24.20 19.99
C HIS A 373 -12.80 23.78 19.80
N GLN A 374 -12.00 23.77 20.87
CA GLN A 374 -10.57 23.42 20.86
C GLN A 374 -9.76 24.25 19.85
N ILE A 375 -10.10 25.54 19.72
CA ILE A 375 -9.39 26.49 18.84
C ILE A 375 -8.42 27.36 19.66
N PRO A 376 -7.36 27.93 19.04
CA PRO A 376 -6.33 28.68 19.76
C PRO A 376 -6.89 29.93 20.45
N ILE A 377 -6.38 30.23 21.65
CA ILE A 377 -6.80 31.38 22.45
C ILE A 377 -6.57 32.69 21.68
N GLY A 378 -7.61 33.52 21.57
CA GLY A 378 -7.61 34.79 20.83
C GLY A 378 -8.01 34.68 19.36
N SER A 379 -8.51 33.52 18.92
CA SER A 379 -8.96 33.29 17.54
C SER A 379 -10.45 33.51 17.33
N ALA A 380 -11.25 33.49 18.41
CA ALA A 380 -12.69 33.68 18.31
C ALA A 380 -13.07 35.16 18.21
N THR A 381 -14.12 35.46 17.44
CA THR A 381 -14.67 36.82 17.31
C THR A 381 -16.05 36.94 17.95
N VAL A 382 -16.43 38.17 18.29
CA VAL A 382 -17.73 38.48 18.90
C VAL A 382 -18.90 38.10 17.98
N GLU A 383 -18.71 38.27 16.68
CA GLU A 383 -19.68 37.90 15.65
C GLU A 383 -19.93 36.38 15.61
N GLN A 384 -18.90 35.56 15.87
CA GLN A 384 -19.04 34.10 16.00
C GLN A 384 -19.86 33.71 17.24
N LEU A 385 -19.73 34.44 18.34
CA LEU A 385 -20.55 34.22 19.54
C LEU A 385 -22.02 34.58 19.29
N GLN A 386 -22.30 35.67 18.56
CA GLN A 386 -23.66 36.12 18.26
C GLN A 386 -24.39 35.18 17.29
N THR A 387 -23.66 34.66 16.30
CA THR A 387 -24.17 33.71 15.29
C THR A 387 -24.26 32.27 15.80
N SER A 388 -23.62 31.96 16.93
CA SER A 388 -23.75 30.67 17.57
C SER A 388 -25.17 30.42 18.11
N SER A 389 -25.59 29.16 18.11
CA SER A 389 -26.90 28.74 18.65
C SER A 389 -27.10 29.10 20.12
N ALA A 390 -26.01 29.21 20.89
CA ALA A 390 -26.05 29.55 22.31
C ALA A 390 -26.09 31.07 22.58
N LYS A 391 -25.74 31.90 21.58
CA LYS A 391 -25.53 33.36 21.71
C LYS A 391 -24.54 33.72 22.83
N ILE A 392 -24.19 35.01 22.99
CA ILE A 392 -23.22 35.47 24.01
C ILE A 392 -23.61 35.01 25.43
N GLY A 393 -24.89 35.11 25.78
CA GLY A 393 -25.41 34.69 27.10
C GLY A 393 -25.34 33.18 27.36
N GLY A 394 -25.33 32.33 26.34
CA GLY A 394 -25.15 30.90 26.49
C GLY A 394 -23.69 30.54 26.79
N TRP A 395 -22.74 31.20 26.11
CA TRP A 395 -21.31 30.98 26.33
C TRP A 395 -20.79 31.54 27.65
N LEU A 396 -21.40 32.60 28.18
CA LEU A 396 -21.18 33.05 29.56
C LEU A 396 -21.50 31.98 30.60
N ARG A 397 -22.49 31.13 30.33
CA ARG A 397 -22.95 30.07 31.25
C ARG A 397 -22.32 28.70 30.95
N ALA A 398 -21.69 28.55 29.79
CA ALA A 398 -20.96 27.35 29.42
C ALA A 398 -19.75 27.20 30.36
N ARG A 399 -19.65 26.06 31.06
CA ARG A 399 -18.41 25.73 31.79
C ARG A 399 -17.44 25.06 30.81
N PRO A 400 -16.14 25.41 30.84
CA PRO A 400 -15.16 24.70 30.05
C PRO A 400 -15.17 23.21 30.42
N PRO A 401 -15.04 22.30 29.44
CA PRO A 401 -14.89 20.88 29.72
C PRO A 401 -13.61 20.67 30.55
N SER A 402 -13.73 19.91 31.65
CA SER A 402 -12.64 19.56 32.56
C SER A 402 -11.60 18.65 31.91
#